data_AF-A0A848SN54-F1
#
_entry.id   AF-A0A848SN54-F1
#
_cell.length_a   1.000
_cell.length_b   1.000
_cell.length_c   1.000
_cell.angle_alpha   90.00
_cell.angle_beta   90.00
_cell.angle_gamma   90.00
#
_symmetry.space_group_name_H-M   'P 1'
#
loop_
_entity.id
_entity.type
_entity.pdbx_description
1 polymer ?
#
loop_
_entity_poly.entity_id
_entity_poly.type
_entity_poly.pdbx_seq_one_letter_code
_entity_poly.pdbx_strand_id
1 'polypeptide(L)'
;MPTRNQIILGLFGILIVAVIAWLATRSMGLGEYQAGEEGAPIAGDLADMTPGERLCAAQTTTDSIKSRIFNRAREAADGDTALLTRLETGTVARMERPRLVRFDDGLEEARCEGQFVLELPRGAEPAFSNNRRLTVNLVYYAEPSAYGSTVSRMDGADGLIGRLATADLTTRPPEDDFSLKPEPMDGDDDGPTRDKDEDPPEEPDLEDEPPLPPPDSDNPPEDLLPPAMDGQQTR
;
A
#
# COMPACT_ATOMS: atom_id res chain seq x y z
N MET A 1 -35.10 -61.80 -10.36
CA MET A 1 -35.54 -60.50 -10.91
C MET A 1 -35.52 -59.49 -9.75
N PRO A 2 -34.47 -58.67 -9.61
CA PRO A 2 -34.43 -57.67 -8.56
C PRO A 2 -35.52 -56.63 -8.83
N THR A 3 -36.39 -56.41 -7.84
CA THR A 3 -37.54 -55.53 -7.96
C THR A 3 -37.06 -54.09 -8.11
N ARG A 4 -37.70 -53.34 -9.00
CA ARG A 4 -37.34 -51.95 -9.40
C ARG A 4 -37.08 -51.00 -8.22
N ASN A 5 -37.64 -51.30 -7.04
CA ASN A 5 -37.46 -50.52 -5.81
C ASN A 5 -36.07 -50.70 -5.16
N GLN A 6 -35.36 -51.79 -5.45
CA GLN A 6 -34.03 -52.05 -4.90
C GLN A 6 -32.94 -51.18 -5.56
N ILE A 7 -33.14 -50.79 -6.82
CA ILE A 7 -32.23 -49.91 -7.57
C ILE A 7 -32.34 -48.45 -7.08
N ILE A 8 -33.56 -48.01 -6.74
CA ILE A 8 -33.82 -46.64 -6.30
C ILE A 8 -33.23 -46.37 -4.91
N LEU A 9 -33.30 -47.35 -4.01
CA LEU A 9 -32.67 -47.27 -2.67
C LEU A 9 -31.14 -47.23 -2.74
N GLY A 10 -30.53 -47.92 -3.71
CA GLY A 10 -29.08 -47.89 -3.91
C GLY A 10 -28.56 -46.53 -4.37
N LEU A 11 -29.26 -45.87 -5.31
CA LEU A 11 -28.84 -44.56 -5.82
C LEU A 11 -28.99 -43.44 -4.77
N PHE A 12 -30.05 -43.49 -3.96
CA PHE A 12 -30.24 -42.51 -2.89
C PHE A 12 -29.14 -42.59 -1.83
N GLY A 13 -28.65 -43.79 -1.51
CA GLY A 13 -27.53 -43.97 -0.59
C GLY A 13 -26.24 -43.30 -1.09
N ILE A 14 -25.92 -43.46 -2.38
CA ILE A 14 -24.71 -42.85 -2.97
C ILE A 14 -24.83 -41.32 -2.98
N LEU A 15 -26.00 -40.78 -3.33
CA LEU A 15 -26.23 -39.33 -3.39
C LEU A 15 -26.11 -38.69 -1.99
N ILE A 16 -26.64 -39.35 -0.95
CA ILE A 16 -26.52 -38.88 0.44
C ILE A 16 -25.05 -38.89 0.89
N VAL A 17 -24.28 -39.94 0.59
CA VAL A 17 -22.85 -39.99 0.95
C VAL A 17 -22.06 -38.90 0.22
N ALA A 18 -22.35 -38.63 -1.05
CA ALA A 18 -21.71 -37.54 -1.81
C ALA A 18 -22.01 -36.15 -1.22
N VAL A 19 -23.26 -35.91 -0.80
CA VAL A 19 -23.65 -34.64 -0.18
C VAL A 19 -23.02 -34.46 1.21
N ILE A 20 -22.95 -35.53 2.01
CA ILE A 20 -22.29 -35.49 3.33
C ILE A 20 -20.78 -35.28 3.17
N ALA A 21 -20.14 -35.94 2.20
CA ALA A 21 -18.73 -35.73 1.90
C ALA A 21 -18.46 -34.27 1.48
N TRP A 22 -19.29 -33.70 0.60
CA TRP A 22 -19.19 -32.30 0.16
C TRP A 22 -19.41 -31.29 1.30
N LEU A 23 -20.37 -31.56 2.20
CA LEU A 23 -20.60 -30.73 3.39
C LEU A 23 -19.45 -30.83 4.39
N ALA A 24 -18.90 -32.03 4.60
CA ALA A 24 -17.74 -32.23 5.47
C ALA A 24 -16.50 -31.50 4.94
N THR A 25 -16.32 -31.43 3.60
CA THR A 25 -15.23 -30.65 2.99
C THR A 25 -15.38 -29.15 3.26
N ARG A 26 -16.60 -28.63 3.41
CA ARG A 26 -16.82 -27.22 3.76
C ARG A 26 -16.67 -26.92 5.26
N SER A 27 -16.99 -27.88 6.14
CA SER A 27 -16.96 -27.65 7.59
C SER A 27 -15.61 -27.95 8.25
N MET A 28 -14.79 -28.81 7.64
CA MET A 28 -13.46 -29.12 8.15
C MET A 28 -12.44 -28.31 7.34
N GLY A 29 -12.06 -27.14 7.88
CA GLY A 29 -10.94 -26.34 7.42
C GLY A 29 -9.59 -27.05 7.65
N LEU A 30 -9.41 -28.21 7.01
CA LEU A 30 -8.09 -28.78 6.77
C LEU A 30 -7.56 -28.08 5.53
N GLY A 31 -6.97 -26.92 5.79
CA GLY A 31 -6.24 -26.15 4.80
C GLY A 31 -5.24 -27.05 4.09
N GLU A 32 -5.35 -27.07 2.78
CA GLU A 32 -4.22 -27.37 1.91
C GLU A 32 -3.04 -26.53 2.39
N TYR A 33 -2.03 -27.21 2.91
CA TYR A 33 -0.68 -26.68 3.01
C TYR A 33 -0.19 -26.46 1.57
N GLN A 34 -0.53 -25.31 0.97
CA GLN A 34 0.25 -24.75 -0.12
C GLN A 34 1.61 -24.40 0.46
N ALA A 35 2.54 -25.34 0.32
CA ALA A 35 3.96 -25.08 0.49
C ALA A 35 4.37 -24.07 -0.60
N GLY A 36 4.55 -22.81 -0.19
CA GLY A 36 5.41 -21.81 -0.82
C GLY A 36 5.47 -21.81 -2.35
N GLU A 37 4.40 -21.33 -3.00
CA GLU A 37 4.57 -20.51 -4.19
C GLU A 37 4.37 -19.06 -3.75
N GLU A 38 5.43 -18.27 -3.88
CA GLU A 38 5.39 -16.81 -3.77
C GLU A 38 4.18 -16.28 -4.53
N GLY A 39 3.38 -15.45 -3.86
CA GLY A 39 2.10 -14.96 -4.34
C GLY A 39 2.20 -14.34 -5.73
N ALA A 40 1.90 -15.13 -6.76
CA ALA A 40 1.45 -14.60 -8.02
C ALA A 40 0.18 -13.81 -7.72
N PRO A 41 0.13 -12.51 -8.04
CA PRO A 41 -1.11 -11.75 -7.91
C PRO A 41 -2.21 -12.47 -8.68
N ILE A 42 -3.44 -12.43 -8.17
CA ILE A 42 -4.63 -12.92 -8.86
C ILE A 42 -4.81 -12.07 -10.12
N ALA A 43 -4.05 -12.38 -11.17
CA ALA A 43 -3.99 -11.62 -12.41
C ALA A 43 -5.31 -11.70 -13.19
N GLY A 44 -6.18 -12.66 -12.83
CA GLY A 44 -7.53 -12.79 -13.37
C GLY A 44 -8.51 -11.74 -12.88
N ASP A 45 -8.31 -11.11 -11.72
CA ASP A 45 -9.29 -10.17 -11.14
C ASP A 45 -9.13 -8.76 -11.72
N LEU A 46 -7.91 -8.36 -12.10
CA LEU A 46 -7.62 -7.02 -12.63
C LEU A 46 -8.08 -6.82 -14.09
N ALA A 47 -8.15 -7.89 -14.87
CA ALA A 47 -8.51 -7.82 -16.29
C ALA A 47 -10.00 -7.52 -16.50
N ASP A 48 -10.85 -7.93 -15.55
CA ASP A 48 -12.30 -7.72 -15.60
C ASP A 48 -12.76 -6.41 -14.94
N MET A 49 -11.86 -5.70 -14.25
CA MET A 49 -12.17 -4.43 -13.59
C MET A 49 -12.40 -3.30 -14.60
N THR A 50 -13.43 -2.51 -14.33
CA THR A 50 -13.68 -1.24 -15.02
C THR A 50 -12.52 -0.25 -14.79
N PRO A 51 -12.33 0.75 -15.67
CA PRO A 51 -11.29 1.77 -15.47
C PRO A 51 -11.32 2.42 -14.08
N GLY A 52 -12.52 2.78 -13.60
CA GLY A 52 -12.69 3.35 -12.27
C GLY A 52 -12.32 2.40 -11.13
N GLU A 53 -12.69 1.12 -11.23
CA GLU A 53 -12.30 0.12 -10.22
C GLU A 53 -10.78 -0.09 -10.19
N ARG A 54 -10.12 -0.08 -11.35
CA ARG A 54 -8.65 -0.15 -11.44
C ARG A 54 -8.00 1.05 -10.76
N LEU A 55 -8.51 2.26 -10.95
CA LEU A 55 -8.01 3.46 -10.26
C LEU A 55 -8.20 3.35 -8.73
N CYS A 56 -9.36 2.87 -8.28
CA CYS A 56 -9.63 2.71 -6.84
C CYS A 56 -8.69 1.68 -6.18
N ALA A 57 -8.37 0.58 -6.87
CA ALA A 57 -7.58 -0.53 -6.33
C ALA A 57 -6.07 -0.45 -6.63
N ALA A 58 -5.63 0.55 -7.40
CA ALA A 58 -4.22 0.69 -7.77
C ALA A 58 -3.32 0.93 -6.55
N GLN A 59 -2.14 0.29 -6.56
CA GLN A 59 -1.12 0.52 -5.54
C GLN A 59 -0.63 1.96 -5.54
N THR A 60 -0.48 2.58 -6.71
CA THR A 60 -0.05 3.98 -6.85
C THR A 60 -1.04 4.97 -6.22
N THR A 61 -2.35 4.69 -6.26
CA THR A 61 -3.37 5.41 -5.48
C THR A 61 -3.10 5.31 -3.98
N THR A 62 -2.82 4.11 -3.47
CA THR A 62 -2.53 3.86 -2.04
C THR A 62 -1.28 4.61 -1.59
N ASP A 63 -0.22 4.61 -2.41
CA ASP A 63 1.04 5.31 -2.13
C ASP A 63 0.85 6.83 -2.18
N SER A 64 0.06 7.34 -3.14
CA SER A 64 -0.33 8.77 -3.23
C SER A 64 -1.10 9.22 -1.97
N ILE A 65 -2.04 8.40 -1.48
CA ILE A 65 -2.76 8.64 -0.22
C ILE A 65 -1.79 8.70 0.96
N LYS A 66 -0.89 7.71 1.08
CA LYS A 66 0.14 7.69 2.14
C LYS A 66 0.95 8.99 2.13
N SER A 67 1.51 9.34 0.98
CA SER A 67 2.35 10.53 0.86
C SER A 67 1.59 11.80 1.24
N ARG A 68 0.35 11.96 0.78
CA ARG A 68 -0.49 13.12 1.12
C ARG A 68 -0.82 13.20 2.61
N ILE A 69 -1.10 12.07 3.26
CA ILE A 69 -1.36 12.03 4.72
C ILE A 69 -0.10 12.48 5.48
N PHE A 70 1.07 11.94 5.16
CA PHE A 70 2.32 12.31 5.83
C PHE A 70 2.74 13.75 5.53
N ASN A 71 2.54 14.24 4.31
CA ASN A 71 2.75 15.66 3.96
C ASN A 71 1.90 16.59 4.83
N ARG A 72 0.59 16.35 4.91
CA ARG A 72 -0.31 17.14 5.76
C ARG A 72 0.03 17.01 7.25
N ALA A 73 0.48 15.83 7.69
CA ALA A 73 0.93 15.64 9.07
C ALA A 73 2.20 16.45 9.37
N ARG A 74 3.16 16.51 8.44
CA ARG A 74 4.36 17.37 8.56
C ARG A 74 4.00 18.85 8.60
N GLU A 75 3.07 19.29 7.75
CA GLU A 75 2.58 20.68 7.73
C GLU A 75 1.89 21.08 9.03
N ALA A 76 1.23 20.13 9.70
CA ALA A 76 0.52 20.36 10.96
C ALA A 76 1.35 20.06 12.22
N ALA A 77 2.55 19.49 12.09
CA ALA A 77 3.37 19.09 13.21
C ALA A 77 4.16 20.29 13.77
N ASP A 78 4.14 20.44 15.10
CA ASP A 78 5.01 21.37 15.83
C ASP A 78 6.40 20.77 16.14
N GLY A 79 6.63 19.50 15.77
CA GLY A 79 7.81 18.70 16.11
C GLY A 79 8.81 18.50 14.96
N ASP A 80 9.70 17.50 15.13
CA ASP A 80 10.73 17.16 14.14
C ASP A 80 10.12 16.43 12.92
N THR A 81 9.96 17.17 11.82
CA THR A 81 9.44 16.66 10.55
C THR A 81 10.33 15.58 9.92
N ALA A 82 11.62 15.51 10.28
CA ALA A 82 12.53 14.47 9.80
C ALA A 82 12.22 13.09 10.42
N LEU A 83 11.66 13.05 11.64
CA LEU A 83 11.17 11.80 12.23
C LEU A 83 9.92 11.29 11.49
N LEU A 84 9.02 12.19 11.09
CA LEU A 84 7.85 11.81 10.29
C LEU A 84 8.24 11.28 8.92
N THR A 85 9.24 11.86 8.27
CA THR A 85 9.78 11.34 7.00
C THR A 85 10.37 9.94 7.16
N ARG A 86 11.14 9.69 8.24
CA ARG A 86 11.65 8.34 8.53
C ARG A 86 10.53 7.34 8.81
N LEU A 87 9.50 7.79 9.54
CA LEU A 87 8.31 6.98 9.82
C LEU A 87 7.57 6.61 8.52
N GLU A 88 7.38 7.56 7.60
CA GLU A 88 6.74 7.35 6.30
C GLU A 88 7.42 6.25 5.48
N THR A 89 8.76 6.27 5.43
CA THR A 89 9.57 5.28 4.70
C THR A 89 9.43 3.89 5.30
N GLY A 90 9.37 3.78 6.63
CA GLY A 90 9.21 2.51 7.34
C GLY A 90 7.76 2.01 7.45
N THR A 91 6.78 2.81 7.03
CA THR A 91 5.35 2.50 7.14
C THR A 91 4.83 1.86 5.86
N VAL A 92 4.15 0.73 6.01
CA VAL A 92 3.43 0.07 4.93
C VAL A 92 2.00 0.59 4.89
N ALA A 93 1.52 0.97 3.72
CA ALA A 93 0.14 1.41 3.51
C ALA A 93 -0.63 0.37 2.69
N ARG A 94 -1.88 0.14 3.05
CA ARG A 94 -2.78 -0.75 2.33
C ARG A 94 -4.19 -0.18 2.30
N MET A 95 -4.84 -0.28 1.15
CA MET A 95 -6.28 -0.05 1.02
C MET A 95 -7.03 -1.38 1.17
N GLU A 96 -7.93 -1.46 2.13
CA GLU A 96 -8.83 -2.60 2.33
C GLU A 96 -10.21 -2.28 1.77
N ARG A 97 -10.76 -3.23 0.99
CA ARG A 97 -12.10 -3.15 0.40
C ARG A 97 -12.33 -1.84 -0.37
N PRO A 98 -11.44 -1.43 -1.29
CA PRO A 98 -11.70 -0.28 -2.15
C PRO A 98 -12.97 -0.54 -2.96
N ARG A 99 -13.86 0.46 -3.00
CA ARG A 99 -15.13 0.39 -3.72
C ARG A 99 -15.29 1.64 -4.58
N LEU A 100 -15.54 1.44 -5.86
CA LEU A 100 -15.95 2.51 -6.75
C LEU A 100 -17.35 2.99 -6.38
N VAL A 101 -17.51 4.29 -6.13
CA VAL A 101 -18.80 4.94 -5.87
C VAL A 101 -19.34 5.58 -7.13
N ARG A 102 -18.47 6.28 -7.86
CA ARG A 102 -18.80 6.97 -9.11
C ARG A 102 -17.54 7.08 -9.96
N PHE A 103 -17.70 6.94 -11.27
CA PHE A 103 -16.67 7.26 -12.25
C PHE A 103 -17.19 8.38 -13.15
N ASP A 104 -16.36 9.38 -13.42
CA ASP A 104 -16.64 10.45 -14.38
C ASP A 104 -15.77 10.24 -15.61
N ASP A 105 -16.36 9.73 -16.70
CA ASP A 105 -15.64 9.44 -17.94
C ASP A 105 -15.07 10.70 -18.61
N GLY A 106 -15.62 11.89 -18.32
CA GLY A 106 -15.17 13.15 -18.93
C GLY A 106 -13.89 13.68 -18.30
N LEU A 107 -13.68 13.41 -17.02
CA LEU A 107 -12.48 13.80 -16.26
C LEU A 107 -11.54 12.62 -15.99
N GLU A 108 -11.95 11.41 -16.34
CA GLU A 108 -11.31 10.15 -15.96
C GLU A 108 -11.10 10.04 -14.43
N GLU A 109 -12.00 10.64 -13.65
CA GLU A 109 -11.92 10.71 -12.19
C GLU A 109 -12.80 9.62 -11.55
N ALA A 110 -12.21 8.81 -10.66
CA ALA A 110 -12.91 7.81 -9.86
C ALA A 110 -13.10 8.31 -8.43
N ARG A 111 -14.36 8.49 -8.01
CA ARG A 111 -14.71 8.65 -6.61
C ARG A 111 -14.84 7.28 -5.96
N CYS A 112 -13.98 7.02 -4.99
CA CYS A 112 -13.83 5.74 -4.31
C CYS A 112 -14.05 5.89 -2.80
N GLU A 113 -14.41 4.78 -2.18
CA GLU A 113 -14.49 4.61 -0.72
C GLU A 113 -13.69 3.39 -0.31
N GLY A 114 -13.02 3.43 0.85
CA GLY A 114 -12.24 2.30 1.32
C GLY A 114 -11.75 2.47 2.75
N GLN A 115 -11.24 1.37 3.32
CA GLN A 115 -10.61 1.37 4.64
C GLN A 115 -9.09 1.40 4.47
N PHE A 116 -8.49 2.55 4.77
CA PHE A 116 -7.05 2.73 4.69
C PHE A 116 -6.38 2.28 5.98
N VAL A 117 -5.30 1.51 5.82
CA VAL A 117 -4.53 0.93 6.91
C VAL A 117 -3.08 1.36 6.76
N LEU A 118 -2.54 1.97 7.80
CA LEU A 118 -1.12 2.20 7.98
C LEU A 118 -0.57 1.21 9.01
N GLU A 119 0.42 0.43 8.59
CA GLU A 119 1.19 -0.45 9.45
C GLU A 119 2.53 0.18 9.77
N LEU A 120 2.68 0.58 11.03
CA LEU A 120 3.84 1.28 11.53
C LEU A 120 5.02 0.31 11.74
N PRO A 121 6.27 0.82 11.55
CA PRO A 121 7.46 0.06 11.87
C PRO A 121 7.50 -0.24 13.38
N ARG A 122 8.25 -1.30 13.73
CA ARG A 122 8.50 -1.63 15.14
C ARG A 122 9.25 -0.47 15.82
N GLY A 123 8.91 -0.19 17.07
CA GLY A 123 9.44 0.91 17.88
C GLY A 123 8.62 2.20 17.81
N ALA A 124 7.70 2.35 16.84
CA ALA A 124 6.83 3.52 16.74
C ALA A 124 5.58 3.42 17.63
N GLU A 125 5.25 2.24 18.15
CA GLU A 125 4.04 1.94 18.93
C GLU A 125 3.81 2.86 20.13
N PRO A 126 4.84 3.23 20.93
CA PRO A 126 4.66 4.10 22.09
C PRO A 126 4.02 5.45 21.72
N ALA A 127 4.36 5.99 20.54
CA ALA A 127 3.81 7.26 20.05
C ALA A 127 2.32 7.15 19.63
N PHE A 128 1.79 5.94 19.49
CA PHE A 128 0.42 5.67 19.03
C PHE A 128 -0.38 4.77 19.99
N SER A 129 -0.15 4.93 21.29
CA SER A 129 -0.86 4.17 22.34
C SER A 129 -0.71 2.66 22.20
N ASN A 130 0.50 2.21 21.87
CA ASN A 130 0.86 0.81 21.62
C ASN A 130 0.17 0.16 20.41
N ASN A 131 -0.35 0.96 19.46
CA ASN A 131 -0.97 0.45 18.25
C ASN A 131 -0.02 0.53 17.06
N ARG A 132 0.26 -0.61 16.44
CA ARG A 132 1.01 -0.69 15.17
C ARG A 132 0.17 -0.42 13.93
N ARG A 133 -1.14 -0.61 14.05
CA ARG A 133 -2.07 -0.54 12.93
C ARG A 133 -3.01 0.63 13.11
N LEU A 134 -2.90 1.62 12.23
CA LEU A 134 -3.77 2.79 12.22
C LEU A 134 -4.75 2.65 11.07
N THR A 135 -6.04 2.64 11.39
CA THR A 135 -7.09 2.40 10.42
C THR A 135 -8.01 3.61 10.32
N VAL A 136 -8.40 3.98 9.11
CA VAL A 136 -9.34 5.07 8.85
C VAL A 136 -10.20 4.75 7.62
N ASN A 137 -11.46 5.18 7.61
CA ASN A 137 -12.29 5.09 6.42
C ASN A 137 -12.10 6.36 5.60
N LEU A 138 -11.85 6.22 4.30
CA LEU A 138 -11.58 7.32 3.39
C LEU A 138 -12.62 7.38 2.28
N VAL A 139 -12.97 8.62 1.89
CA VAL A 139 -13.55 8.93 0.59
C VAL A 139 -12.46 9.64 -0.20
N TYR A 140 -12.12 9.17 -1.39
CA TYR A 140 -11.05 9.74 -2.18
C TYR A 140 -11.40 9.81 -3.67
N TYR A 141 -10.74 10.71 -4.38
CA TYR A 141 -10.88 10.94 -5.81
C TYR A 141 -9.56 10.59 -6.47
N ALA A 142 -9.55 9.51 -7.25
CA ALA A 142 -8.39 8.98 -7.94
C ALA A 142 -8.47 9.34 -9.43
N GLU A 143 -7.36 9.82 -9.97
CA GLU A 143 -7.23 10.26 -11.36
C GLU A 143 -6.02 9.58 -12.00
N PRO A 144 -6.03 9.35 -13.33
CA PRO A 144 -4.85 8.91 -14.05
C PRO A 144 -3.73 9.96 -13.96
N SER A 145 -2.49 9.49 -13.97
CA SER A 145 -1.28 10.31 -13.97
C SER A 145 -0.19 9.64 -14.79
N ALA A 146 0.87 10.38 -15.12
CA ALA A 146 1.99 9.85 -15.91
C ALA A 146 2.66 8.60 -15.30
N TYR A 147 2.59 8.44 -13.98
CA TYR A 147 3.20 7.32 -13.24
C TYR A 147 2.18 6.29 -12.73
N GLY A 148 0.93 6.35 -13.19
CA GLY A 148 -0.15 5.47 -12.76
C GLY A 148 -1.37 6.26 -12.30
N SER A 149 -1.67 6.25 -11.00
CA SER A 149 -2.83 6.93 -10.43
C SER A 149 -2.43 7.84 -9.27
N THR A 150 -3.12 8.96 -9.13
CA THR A 150 -2.90 9.95 -8.08
C THR A 150 -4.21 10.36 -7.43
N VAL A 151 -4.15 10.86 -6.20
CA VAL A 151 -5.35 11.29 -5.46
C VAL A 151 -5.45 12.80 -5.37
N SER A 152 -6.44 13.38 -6.06
CA SER A 152 -6.68 14.82 -6.15
C SER A 152 -7.42 15.37 -4.92
N ARG A 153 -8.33 14.60 -4.34
CA ARG A 153 -9.03 14.94 -3.08
C ARG A 153 -9.22 13.71 -2.18
N MET A 154 -9.17 13.93 -0.87
CA MET A 154 -9.40 12.90 0.14
C MET A 154 -10.07 13.50 1.38
N ASP A 155 -11.11 12.82 1.85
CA ASP A 155 -11.88 13.14 3.06
C ASP A 155 -11.79 11.99 4.07
N GLY A 156 -11.92 12.31 5.36
CA GLY A 156 -11.92 11.33 6.46
C GLY A 156 -10.56 11.07 7.11
N ALA A 157 -9.47 11.58 6.54
CA ALA A 157 -8.11 11.37 7.04
C ALA A 157 -7.71 12.29 8.21
N ASP A 158 -8.46 13.34 8.53
CA ASP A 158 -8.01 14.41 9.43
C ASP A 158 -7.67 13.91 10.85
N GLY A 159 -8.42 12.93 11.37
CA GLY A 159 -8.10 12.32 12.67
C GLY A 159 -6.79 11.52 12.67
N LEU A 160 -6.46 10.88 11.56
CA LEU A 160 -5.18 10.18 11.38
C LEU A 160 -4.03 11.17 11.21
N ILE A 161 -4.24 12.21 10.41
CA ILE A 161 -3.28 13.31 10.20
C ILE A 161 -2.94 13.98 11.53
N GLY A 162 -3.95 14.33 12.34
CA GLY A 162 -3.73 14.96 13.65
C GLY A 162 -2.93 14.06 14.59
N ARG A 163 -3.25 12.76 14.64
CA ARG A 163 -2.50 11.79 15.45
C ARG A 163 -1.04 11.64 15.01
N LEU A 164 -0.77 11.67 13.70
CA LEU A 164 0.59 11.64 13.18
C LEU A 164 1.32 12.95 13.52
N ALA A 165 0.67 14.09 13.37
CA ALA A 165 1.25 15.41 13.63
C ALA A 165 1.64 15.61 15.11
N THR A 166 0.86 15.04 16.04
CA THR A 166 1.13 15.15 17.49
C THR A 166 1.89 13.94 18.05
N ALA A 167 2.35 13.01 17.21
CA ALA A 167 3.03 11.81 17.66
C ALA A 167 4.40 12.16 18.26
N ASP A 168 4.66 11.75 19.49
CA ASP A 168 5.99 11.89 20.10
C ASP A 168 6.91 10.75 19.64
N LEU A 169 7.55 10.98 18.49
CA LEU A 169 8.49 10.06 17.87
C LEU A 169 9.89 10.09 18.52
N THR A 170 10.12 10.96 19.51
CA THR A 170 11.42 11.07 20.20
C THR A 170 11.59 10.03 21.31
N THR A 171 10.48 9.43 21.73
CA THR A 171 10.48 8.33 22.70
C THR A 171 11.13 7.10 22.06
N ARG A 172 12.46 7.05 22.09
CA ARG A 172 13.20 5.80 21.86
C ARG A 172 12.59 4.80 22.83
N PRO A 173 12.08 3.64 22.36
CA PRO A 173 11.79 2.54 23.27
C PRO A 173 13.02 2.40 24.18
N PRO A 174 12.87 2.24 25.51
CA PRO A 174 14.00 1.91 26.34
C PRO A 174 14.72 0.79 25.60
N GLU A 175 15.99 1.01 25.28
CA GLU A 175 16.80 -0.03 24.69
C GLU A 175 16.77 -1.14 25.73
N ASP A 176 15.84 -2.09 25.56
CA ASP A 176 15.87 -3.36 26.27
C ASP A 176 17.22 -3.91 25.89
N ASP A 177 18.17 -3.71 26.81
CA ASP A 177 19.20 -4.60 27.33
C ASP A 177 19.40 -5.92 26.58
N PHE A 178 19.42 -5.87 25.24
CA PHE A 178 20.17 -6.76 24.38
C PHE A 178 21.63 -6.31 24.39
N SER A 179 22.12 -5.85 25.54
CA SER A 179 23.43 -6.28 26.01
C SER A 179 23.36 -7.80 26.14
N LEU A 180 23.36 -8.48 24.98
CA LEU A 180 23.91 -9.80 24.84
C LEU A 180 25.34 -9.64 25.35
N LYS A 181 25.50 -9.74 26.67
CA LYS A 181 26.77 -9.98 27.31
C LYS A 181 27.33 -11.15 26.51
N PRO A 182 28.38 -10.96 25.70
CA PRO A 182 28.91 -12.05 24.90
C PRO A 182 29.22 -13.15 25.90
N GLU A 183 28.46 -14.24 25.86
CA GLU A 183 28.87 -15.43 26.57
C GLU A 183 30.25 -15.76 26.01
N PRO A 184 31.29 -15.88 26.87
CA PRO A 184 32.60 -16.27 26.40
C PRO A 184 32.42 -17.61 25.71
N MET A 185 32.56 -17.61 24.38
CA MET A 185 32.67 -18.83 23.61
C MET A 185 34.04 -19.43 23.97
N ASP A 186 34.07 -20.23 25.03
CA ASP A 186 35.11 -21.23 25.25
C ASP A 186 34.89 -22.32 24.21
N GLY A 187 35.44 -22.10 23.02
CA GLY A 187 35.37 -23.02 21.90
C GLY A 187 36.67 -22.96 21.11
N ASP A 188 37.65 -23.77 21.52
CA ASP A 188 38.78 -24.19 20.71
C ASP A 188 38.27 -24.72 19.36
N ASP A 189 38.41 -23.92 18.30
CA ASP A 189 38.26 -24.40 16.92
C ASP A 189 39.51 -24.01 16.12
N ASP A 190 40.49 -24.92 16.15
CA ASP A 190 41.60 -24.99 15.21
C ASP A 190 41.05 -25.43 13.83
N GLY A 191 40.45 -24.49 13.10
CA GLY A 191 40.02 -24.64 11.72
C GLY A 191 41.02 -24.04 10.73
N PRO A 192 41.34 -24.71 9.61
CA PRO A 192 42.42 -24.30 8.71
C PRO A 192 42.10 -22.99 8.00
N THR A 193 43.08 -22.07 8.04
CA THR A 193 43.18 -20.84 7.27
C THR A 193 42.84 -21.07 5.80
N ARG A 194 41.68 -20.57 5.36
CA ARG A 194 41.37 -20.41 3.95
C ARG A 194 41.88 -19.05 3.51
N ASP A 195 43.11 -19.09 3.01
CA ASP A 195 43.73 -18.04 2.22
C ASP A 195 42.89 -17.70 0.96
N LYS A 196 43.03 -16.42 0.56
CA LYS A 196 43.00 -15.85 -0.80
C LYS A 196 41.74 -15.17 -1.35
N ASP A 197 41.93 -13.85 -1.48
CA ASP A 197 41.78 -13.06 -2.71
C ASP A 197 40.39 -12.99 -3.33
N GLU A 198 39.53 -12.13 -2.77
CA GLU A 198 38.45 -11.49 -3.53
C GLU A 198 38.91 -10.09 -3.94
N ASP A 199 39.16 -9.94 -5.24
CA ASP A 199 39.45 -8.68 -5.92
C ASP A 199 38.37 -7.62 -5.59
N PRO A 200 38.74 -6.34 -5.43
CA PRO A 200 37.77 -5.28 -5.30
C PRO A 200 36.88 -5.22 -6.55
N PRO A 201 35.56 -5.08 -6.42
CA PRO A 201 34.69 -4.88 -7.57
C PRO A 201 35.12 -3.62 -8.33
N GLU A 202 35.41 -3.80 -9.62
CA GLU A 202 35.69 -2.74 -10.58
C GLU A 202 34.51 -1.74 -10.56
N GLU A 203 34.79 -0.48 -10.21
CA GLU A 203 33.81 0.59 -10.28
C GLU A 203 33.36 0.76 -11.74
N PRO A 204 32.05 0.78 -12.04
CA PRO A 204 31.58 1.02 -13.39
C PRO A 204 32.00 2.42 -13.83
N ASP A 205 32.70 2.47 -14.96
CA ASP A 205 33.08 3.68 -15.69
C ASP A 205 31.82 4.54 -15.90
N LEU A 206 31.74 5.67 -15.20
CA LEU A 206 30.68 6.67 -15.36
C LEU A 206 30.90 7.33 -16.73
N GLU A 207 30.28 6.77 -17.77
CA GLU A 207 30.20 7.40 -19.08
C GLU A 207 29.63 8.82 -18.91
N ASP A 208 30.41 9.81 -19.34
CA ASP A 208 30.09 11.24 -19.38
C ASP A 208 28.66 11.46 -19.89
N GLU A 209 27.76 11.86 -18.99
CA GLU A 209 26.41 12.27 -19.35
C GLU A 209 26.51 13.53 -20.24
N PRO A 210 25.93 13.52 -21.45
CA PRO A 210 26.03 14.64 -22.37
C PRO A 210 25.41 15.90 -21.73
N PRO A 211 26.04 17.08 -21.92
CA PRO A 211 25.57 18.32 -21.29
C PRO A 211 24.12 18.62 -21.70
N LEU A 212 23.29 18.89 -20.69
CA LEU A 212 21.90 19.30 -20.87
C LEU A 212 21.82 20.49 -21.85
N PRO A 213 20.83 20.51 -22.76
CA PRO A 213 20.59 21.66 -23.61
C PRO A 213 20.27 22.89 -22.74
N PRO A 214 20.68 24.10 -23.17
CA PRO A 214 20.38 25.32 -22.44
C PRO A 214 18.86 25.50 -22.31
N PRO A 215 18.37 26.05 -21.18
CA PRO A 215 16.95 26.35 -21.01
C PRO A 215 16.51 27.34 -22.09
N ASP A 216 15.45 26.98 -22.83
CA ASP A 216 14.75 27.86 -23.78
C ASP A 216 14.25 29.10 -23.04
N SER A 217 15.11 30.11 -22.97
CA SER A 217 14.79 31.45 -22.53
C SER A 217 14.31 32.20 -23.75
N ASP A 218 13.01 32.17 -24.05
CA ASP A 218 12.32 33.20 -24.86
C ASP A 218 10.82 32.86 -25.04
N ASN A 219 10.06 32.79 -23.96
CA ASN A 219 8.62 33.07 -24.06
C ASN A 219 8.17 33.91 -22.86
N PRO A 220 8.00 35.24 -23.03
CA PRO A 220 7.33 36.03 -22.03
C PRO A 220 5.89 35.54 -21.88
N PRO A 221 5.33 35.47 -20.66
CA PRO A 221 3.93 35.15 -20.48
C PRO A 221 3.09 36.21 -21.19
N GLU A 222 2.30 35.79 -22.17
CA GLU A 222 1.25 36.63 -22.73
C GLU A 222 0.33 37.06 -21.59
N ASP A 223 0.33 38.36 -21.32
CA ASP A 223 -0.61 39.06 -20.47
C ASP A 223 -2.04 38.69 -20.89
N LEU A 224 -2.63 37.74 -20.17
CA LEU A 224 -4.07 37.48 -20.17
C LEU A 224 -4.77 38.63 -19.44
N LEU A 225 -4.85 39.80 -20.10
CA LEU A 225 -5.77 40.85 -19.72
C LEU A 225 -7.20 40.32 -19.87
N PRO A 226 -8.04 40.34 -18.82
CA PRO A 226 -9.45 40.06 -18.98
C PRO A 226 -10.11 41.14 -19.85
N PRO A 227 -11.05 40.76 -20.74
CA PRO A 227 -11.78 41.74 -21.54
C PRO A 227 -12.58 42.66 -20.63
N ALA A 228 -12.45 43.97 -20.88
CA ALA A 228 -13.27 44.99 -20.26
C ALA A 228 -14.75 44.71 -20.54
N MET A 229 -15.53 44.51 -19.48
CA MET A 229 -16.98 44.39 -19.56
C MET A 229 -17.56 45.77 -19.85
N ASP A 230 -17.88 46.02 -21.11
CA ASP A 230 -18.69 47.16 -21.52
C ASP A 230 -20.09 47.03 -20.93
N GLY A 231 -20.45 48.00 -20.10
CA GLY A 231 -21.75 48.09 -19.45
C GLY A 231 -22.86 48.31 -20.47
N GLN A 232 -23.68 47.29 -20.70
CA GLN A 232 -24.98 47.47 -21.33
C GLN A 232 -26.02 47.88 -20.28
N GLN A 233 -26.26 49.19 -20.24
CA GLN A 233 -27.52 49.79 -19.84
C GLN A 233 -28.64 49.36 -20.79
N THR A 234 -29.71 48.76 -20.27
CA THR A 234 -31.09 48.91 -20.79
C THR A 234 -32.03 48.54 -19.64
N ARG A 235 -32.63 49.52 -18.97
CA ARG A 235 -33.91 50.21 -19.24
C ARG A 235 -35.12 49.50 -18.63
#